data_AF-A0A150GKN4-F1
#
_entry.id   AF-A0A150GKN4-F1
#
_cell.length_a   1.000
_cell.length_b   1.000
_cell.length_c   1.000
_cell.angle_alpha   90.00
_cell.angle_beta   90.00
_cell.angle_gamma   90.00
#
_symmetry.space_group_name_H-M   'P 1'
#
loop_
_entity.id
_entity.type
_entity.pdbx_description
1 polymer ?
#
loop_
_entity_poly.entity_id
_entity_poly.type
_entity_poly.pdbx_seq_one_letter_code
_entity_poly.pdbx_strand_id
1 'polypeptide(L)'
;MASTLQLVPEETVATLAELVNRTGSMLVVVAAAYAEPDYNALLAPFLGRWPNCDWIPMRSAAVAVYSFPGTPVSLFSGTNSVSITSFECEIGAKLYQTSDGRAPVYMFYTPGGGWVKLLGFDWGAPDAQLVLLTDASDAPQPPDAFRKTQLLISTLLLLGPTAVASRTTPGFAAVHTVYDNTYVALTSEEKERLRSLVIRGKTLLALVITGDASAPDLSDMMTELTGARRTLRCTKRTLNKASVVAVENATYGGVLGLPTFAPAMTPVQVTLGLACGVGRRVLAVADSDTEGVVWEVPLGLGIVRLVGYDFTSGGATAAMQSSGNVASSQRLQAAAAVAAVYGKTMLPPPAPPRPPNPLPPPASLSPPSPRRSPPPPPSPPAPPGPPPPSPPPLELRDSAAVILQDDADSPDQANIIKLTDGIQGLGVDVASSATPVPGAPVHIGFDTTLLRMAPGNLTALAELVRAGRTALSVVVTSGTPDANRTAVLANITGVRNLLCATGPVANGRRVNRVAAIAADIKSTGWRAQADTRSARCSAGRVVFSPADSNGEGVVLELPVIGGAAGSVVRLIGYNFASGGRGDNRKPLSTLASYPTSVLLTA
;
A
#
# COMPACT_ATOMS: atom_id res chain seq x y z
N MET A 1 17.25 -2.29 -4.46
CA MET A 1 18.21 -3.08 -5.27
C MET A 1 19.65 -2.84 -4.83
N ALA A 2 20.10 -1.59 -4.60
CA ALA A 2 21.46 -1.33 -4.09
C ALA A 2 21.78 -2.08 -2.77
N SER A 3 20.86 -2.05 -1.81
CA SER A 3 20.96 -2.81 -0.55
C SER A 3 20.90 -4.32 -0.74
N THR A 4 20.23 -4.81 -1.79
CA THR A 4 20.23 -6.24 -2.14
C THR A 4 21.58 -6.67 -2.68
N LEU A 5 22.19 -5.86 -3.56
CA LEU A 5 23.52 -6.12 -4.14
C LEU A 5 24.63 -6.18 -3.08
N GLN A 6 24.53 -5.39 -2.00
CA GLN A 6 25.47 -5.46 -0.87
C GLN A 6 25.38 -6.77 -0.07
N LEU A 7 24.26 -7.47 -0.16
CA LEU A 7 24.02 -8.75 0.53
C LEU A 7 24.30 -9.96 -0.38
N VAL A 8 24.62 -9.73 -1.65
CA VAL A 8 24.96 -10.79 -2.60
C VAL A 8 26.40 -11.25 -2.34
N PRO A 9 26.66 -12.57 -2.24
CA PRO A 9 28.01 -13.09 -2.09
C PRO A 9 28.96 -12.61 -3.19
N GLU A 10 30.22 -12.36 -2.85
CA GLU A 10 31.23 -11.77 -3.76
C GLU A 10 31.38 -12.56 -5.07
N GLU A 11 31.31 -13.89 -5.01
CA GLU A 11 31.35 -14.78 -6.19
C GLU A 11 30.18 -14.52 -7.17
N THR A 12 28.99 -14.22 -6.61
CA THR A 12 27.80 -13.91 -7.42
C THR A 12 27.90 -12.51 -8.02
N VAL A 13 28.53 -11.55 -7.31
CA VAL A 13 28.83 -10.22 -7.85
C VAL A 13 29.81 -10.31 -9.02
N ALA A 14 30.87 -11.13 -8.90
CA ALA A 14 31.83 -11.36 -9.98
C ALA A 14 31.16 -11.97 -11.23
N THR A 15 30.30 -12.96 -11.03
CA THR A 15 29.53 -13.58 -12.12
C THR A 15 28.60 -12.57 -12.81
N LEU A 16 27.92 -11.74 -12.02
CA LEU A 16 27.06 -10.68 -12.56
C LEU A 16 27.88 -9.64 -13.32
N ALA A 17 29.07 -9.28 -12.82
CA ALA A 17 29.98 -8.35 -13.50
C ALA A 17 30.38 -8.87 -14.88
N GLU A 18 30.71 -10.16 -15.02
CA GLU A 18 31.04 -10.75 -16.31
C GLU A 18 29.87 -10.72 -17.30
N LEU A 19 28.65 -10.98 -16.83
CA LEU A 19 27.43 -10.93 -17.65
C LEU A 19 27.11 -9.51 -18.14
N VAL A 20 27.24 -8.54 -17.22
CA VAL A 20 26.99 -7.12 -17.49
C VAL A 20 28.07 -6.54 -18.40
N ASN A 21 29.29 -7.10 -18.37
CA ASN A 21 30.41 -6.61 -19.17
C ASN A 21 30.30 -6.92 -20.68
N ARG A 22 29.24 -7.57 -21.15
CA ARG A 22 29.05 -7.96 -22.56
C ARG A 22 28.32 -6.87 -23.34
N THR A 23 28.65 -6.72 -24.61
CA THR A 23 27.96 -5.79 -25.53
C THR A 23 26.44 -6.05 -25.53
N GLY A 24 25.65 -5.02 -25.28
CA GLY A 24 24.19 -5.10 -25.24
C GLY A 24 23.60 -5.52 -23.89
N SER A 25 24.42 -5.85 -22.89
CA SER A 25 23.97 -6.07 -21.52
C SER A 25 23.78 -4.75 -20.78
N MET A 26 22.81 -4.70 -19.86
CA MET A 26 22.58 -3.56 -18.98
C MET A 26 22.26 -4.03 -17.56
N LEU A 27 22.97 -3.48 -16.58
CA LEU A 27 22.60 -3.55 -15.17
C LEU A 27 21.87 -2.26 -14.77
N VAL A 28 20.76 -2.38 -14.06
CA VAL A 28 20.06 -1.24 -13.48
C VAL A 28 20.20 -1.29 -11.97
N VAL A 29 20.92 -0.34 -11.40
CA VAL A 29 21.08 -0.15 -9.97
C VAL A 29 20.13 0.94 -9.52
N VAL A 30 19.23 0.60 -8.61
CA VAL A 30 18.28 1.56 -8.02
C VAL A 30 18.79 1.98 -6.65
N ALA A 31 18.91 3.29 -6.46
CA ALA A 31 19.30 3.94 -5.22
C ALA A 31 18.42 3.47 -4.07
N ALA A 32 19.06 3.21 -2.94
CA ALA A 32 18.36 3.09 -1.68
C ALA A 32 18.37 4.48 -1.05
N ALA A 33 17.22 5.03 -0.71
CA ALA A 33 17.16 6.37 -0.13
C ALA A 33 17.67 6.42 1.33
N TYR A 34 17.88 5.27 1.96
CA TYR A 34 17.97 5.21 3.42
C TYR A 34 19.01 4.26 4.03
N ALA A 35 19.79 3.55 3.21
CA ALA A 35 21.15 3.17 3.59
C ALA A 35 22.06 4.20 2.92
N GLU A 36 23.24 4.46 3.45
CA GLU A 36 24.32 5.08 2.68
C GLU A 36 25.06 3.94 1.98
N PRO A 37 24.52 3.28 0.92
CA PRO A 37 25.33 2.30 0.26
C PRO A 37 26.52 3.06 -0.30
N ASP A 38 27.71 2.50 -0.09
CA ASP A 38 28.88 2.96 -0.80
C ASP A 38 28.68 2.61 -2.28
N TYR A 39 28.07 3.54 -3.02
CA TYR A 39 27.81 3.39 -4.44
C TYR A 39 29.11 3.21 -5.22
N ASN A 40 30.25 3.68 -4.69
CA ASN A 40 31.53 3.46 -5.32
C ASN A 40 31.96 2.01 -5.18
N ALA A 41 31.90 1.45 -3.96
CA ALA A 41 32.17 0.02 -3.74
C ALA A 41 31.19 -0.87 -4.52
N LEU A 42 29.92 -0.47 -4.61
CA LEU A 42 28.89 -1.22 -5.33
C LEU A 42 29.12 -1.24 -6.85
N LEU A 43 29.55 -0.11 -7.42
CA LEU A 43 29.73 0.03 -8.87
C LEU A 43 31.11 -0.43 -9.34
N ALA A 44 32.15 -0.36 -8.50
CA ALA A 44 33.53 -0.67 -8.87
C ALA A 44 33.70 -2.04 -9.57
N PRO A 45 33.06 -3.14 -9.13
CA PRO A 45 33.19 -4.45 -9.80
C PRO A 45 32.73 -4.44 -11.26
N PHE A 46 31.75 -3.61 -11.61
CA PHE A 46 31.20 -3.53 -12.97
C PHE A 46 31.97 -2.56 -13.86
N LEU A 47 32.53 -1.52 -13.27
CA LEU A 47 33.20 -0.44 -14.00
C LEU A 47 34.71 -0.66 -14.13
N GLY A 48 35.28 -1.58 -13.35
CA GLY A 48 36.72 -1.81 -13.24
C GLY A 48 37.47 -0.67 -12.55
N ARG A 49 36.75 0.32 -12.01
CA ARG A 49 37.27 1.48 -11.28
C ARG A 49 36.20 2.14 -10.43
N TRP A 50 36.63 2.97 -9.48
CA TRP A 50 35.76 3.76 -8.62
C TRP A 50 35.18 4.93 -9.41
N PRO A 51 33.85 5.13 -9.43
CA PRO A 51 33.24 6.24 -10.16
C PRO A 51 33.26 7.57 -9.41
N ASN A 52 33.68 7.58 -8.15
CA ASN A 52 33.71 8.74 -7.24
C ASN A 52 32.39 9.52 -7.27
N CYS A 53 31.31 8.79 -7.02
CA CYS A 53 29.96 9.31 -6.92
C CYS A 53 29.69 9.88 -5.53
N ASP A 54 29.51 11.19 -5.47
CA ASP A 54 28.81 11.86 -4.37
C ASP A 54 27.29 11.78 -4.60
N TRP A 55 26.52 11.80 -3.52
CA TRP A 55 25.06 11.76 -3.63
C TRP A 55 24.38 12.57 -2.54
N ILE A 56 23.25 13.19 -2.89
CA ILE A 56 22.43 13.99 -1.96
C ILE A 56 20.94 13.75 -2.26
N PRO A 57 20.09 13.59 -1.22
CA PRO A 57 18.64 13.59 -1.39
C PRO A 57 18.11 14.88 -2.01
N MET A 58 17.18 14.78 -2.94
CA MET A 58 16.54 15.89 -3.64
C MET A 58 15.02 15.93 -3.40
N ARG A 59 14.45 17.14 -3.57
CA ARG A 59 13.00 17.38 -3.54
C ARG A 59 12.42 17.84 -4.87
N SER A 60 13.24 18.01 -5.91
CA SER A 60 12.85 18.58 -7.21
C SER A 60 13.03 17.59 -8.35
N ALA A 61 12.17 17.68 -9.37
CA ALA A 61 12.25 16.89 -10.59
C ALA A 61 13.37 17.38 -11.53
N ALA A 62 13.85 16.50 -12.40
CA ALA A 62 14.83 16.83 -13.44
C ALA A 62 14.30 17.88 -14.42
N VAL A 63 15.17 18.75 -14.91
CA VAL A 63 14.83 19.87 -15.81
C VAL A 63 15.30 19.58 -17.25
N ALA A 64 16.24 18.65 -17.43
CA ALA A 64 16.72 18.22 -18.75
C ALA A 64 16.81 16.68 -18.86
N VAL A 65 16.47 16.16 -20.03
CA VAL A 65 16.57 14.74 -20.39
C VAL A 65 17.44 14.60 -21.64
N TYR A 66 18.50 13.80 -21.55
CA TYR A 66 19.42 13.56 -22.66
C TYR A 66 19.25 12.13 -23.20
N SER A 67 19.10 12.01 -24.53
CA SER A 67 19.05 10.71 -25.23
C SER A 67 20.41 10.35 -25.81
N PHE A 68 20.88 9.12 -25.59
CA PHE A 68 22.09 8.59 -26.22
C PHE A 68 21.74 7.52 -27.27
N PRO A 69 22.35 7.53 -28.46
CA PRO A 69 22.11 6.50 -29.48
C PRO A 69 22.35 5.09 -28.93
N GLY A 70 21.41 4.17 -29.19
CA GLY A 70 21.51 2.78 -28.72
C GLY A 70 21.12 2.55 -27.26
N THR A 71 20.60 3.57 -26.56
CA THR A 71 20.22 3.46 -25.15
C THR A 71 18.70 3.55 -24.98
N PRO A 72 18.06 2.63 -24.24
CA PRO A 72 16.63 2.71 -23.98
C PRO A 72 16.33 3.95 -23.13
N VAL A 73 15.54 4.86 -23.69
CA VAL A 73 14.97 6.00 -22.97
C VAL A 73 14.00 5.43 -21.94
N SER A 74 14.28 5.64 -20.66
CA SER A 74 13.36 5.28 -19.58
C SER A 74 12.65 6.54 -19.14
N LEU A 75 11.37 6.72 -19.48
CA LEU A 75 10.53 7.81 -18.97
C LEU A 75 10.06 7.47 -17.56
N PHE A 76 10.27 8.39 -16.62
CA PHE A 76 9.85 8.22 -15.22
C PHE A 76 8.74 9.21 -14.90
N SER A 77 7.57 8.70 -14.50
CA SER A 77 6.46 9.48 -13.93
C SER A 77 6.38 9.16 -12.44
N GLY A 78 6.72 10.11 -11.58
CA GLY A 78 6.64 9.97 -10.13
C GLY A 78 5.42 10.67 -9.57
N THR A 79 4.76 10.06 -8.57
CA THR A 79 3.87 10.74 -7.64
C THR A 79 4.71 11.49 -6.57
N ASN A 80 4.10 12.37 -5.78
CA ASN A 80 4.75 13.12 -4.69
C ASN A 80 5.45 12.25 -3.61
N SER A 81 5.37 10.92 -3.72
CA SER A 81 5.86 9.92 -2.77
C SER A 81 7.19 9.26 -3.18
N VAL A 82 7.78 9.63 -4.33
CA VAL A 82 9.08 9.09 -4.75
C VAL A 82 10.19 9.92 -4.12
N SER A 83 11.05 9.28 -3.31
CA SER A 83 12.28 9.92 -2.89
C SER A 83 13.32 9.87 -4.01
N ILE A 84 13.92 11.01 -4.30
CA ILE A 84 14.88 11.16 -5.39
C ILE A 84 16.23 11.46 -4.77
N THR A 85 17.24 10.68 -5.14
CA THR A 85 18.64 10.91 -4.83
C THR A 85 19.33 11.40 -6.08
N SER A 86 19.98 12.56 -6.02
CA SER A 86 20.92 12.94 -7.08
C SER A 86 22.28 12.36 -6.84
N PHE A 87 22.98 12.11 -7.93
CA PHE A 87 24.39 11.76 -7.95
C PHE A 87 25.22 12.86 -8.62
N GLU A 88 26.49 12.87 -8.26
CA GLU A 88 27.55 13.60 -8.92
C GLU A 88 28.78 12.69 -8.96
N CYS A 89 28.98 12.03 -10.10
CA CYS A 89 30.10 11.12 -10.31
C CYS A 89 31.14 11.75 -11.25
N GLU A 90 32.41 11.44 -11.02
CA GLU A 90 33.53 11.88 -11.89
C GLU A 90 33.45 11.28 -13.29
N ILE A 91 32.84 10.10 -13.43
CA ILE A 91 32.69 9.38 -14.69
C ILE A 91 31.21 9.05 -14.96
N GLY A 92 30.91 8.73 -16.22
CA GLY A 92 29.56 8.40 -16.66
C GLY A 92 28.82 9.59 -17.25
N ALA A 93 27.69 9.28 -17.89
CA ALA A 93 26.83 10.24 -18.55
C ALA A 93 25.60 10.56 -17.69
N LYS A 94 25.32 11.86 -17.51
CA LYS A 94 24.10 12.37 -16.88
C LYS A 94 22.94 12.21 -17.86
N LEU A 95 22.02 11.29 -17.61
CA LEU A 95 20.84 11.10 -18.48
C LEU A 95 19.72 12.06 -18.13
N TYR A 96 19.58 12.36 -16.84
CA TYR A 96 18.61 13.29 -16.30
C TYR A 96 19.37 14.32 -15.49
N GLN A 97 19.18 15.61 -15.75
CA GLN A 97 19.91 16.66 -15.06
C GLN A 97 18.96 17.66 -14.40
N THR A 98 19.26 18.03 -13.16
CA THR A 98 18.56 19.06 -12.40
C THR A 98 19.22 20.43 -12.63
N SER A 99 18.53 21.51 -12.24
CA SER A 99 18.99 22.88 -12.46
C SER A 99 20.32 23.22 -11.78
N ASP A 100 20.67 22.50 -10.71
CA ASP A 100 21.94 22.60 -9.99
C ASP A 100 23.06 21.75 -10.63
N GLY A 101 22.80 21.15 -11.80
CA GLY A 101 23.80 20.41 -12.57
C GLY A 101 23.98 18.95 -12.14
N ARG A 102 23.29 18.51 -11.09
CA ARG A 102 23.31 17.12 -10.60
C ARG A 102 22.39 16.22 -11.39
N ALA A 103 22.49 14.91 -11.20
CA ALA A 103 21.73 13.97 -12.00
C ALA A 103 21.15 12.81 -11.18
N PRO A 104 19.80 12.65 -11.15
CA PRO A 104 19.17 11.49 -10.53
C PRO A 104 19.31 10.24 -11.39
N VAL A 105 19.89 10.32 -12.59
CA VAL A 105 20.16 9.13 -13.40
C VAL A 105 21.52 9.27 -14.07
N TYR A 106 22.38 8.31 -13.76
CA TYR A 106 23.68 8.15 -14.38
C TYR A 106 23.72 6.88 -15.22
N MET A 107 24.57 6.92 -16.24
CA MET A 107 24.89 5.74 -17.03
C MET A 107 26.40 5.62 -17.23
N PHE A 108 26.91 4.42 -17.06
CA PHE A 108 28.33 4.10 -17.13
C PHE A 108 28.56 3.02 -18.18
N TYR A 109 29.69 3.11 -18.88
CA TYR A 109 30.14 2.09 -19.81
C TYR A 109 31.02 1.09 -19.06
N THR A 110 30.80 -0.21 -19.26
CA THR A 110 31.71 -1.23 -18.74
C THR A 110 32.88 -1.45 -19.72
N PRO A 111 34.03 -1.99 -19.27
CA PRO A 111 35.20 -2.19 -20.14
C PRO A 111 34.96 -3.05 -21.40
N GLY A 112 34.05 -4.02 -21.32
CA GLY A 112 33.71 -4.99 -22.38
C GLY A 112 32.50 -4.62 -23.23
N GLY A 113 31.94 -3.41 -23.08
CA GLY A 113 30.90 -2.90 -23.98
C GLY A 113 29.46 -2.94 -23.46
N GLY A 114 29.25 -3.32 -22.20
CA GLY A 114 27.95 -3.26 -21.55
C GLY A 114 27.70 -1.93 -20.84
N TRP A 115 26.57 -1.86 -20.13
CA TRP A 115 26.12 -0.64 -19.47
C TRP A 115 25.71 -0.88 -18.01
N VAL A 116 26.00 0.10 -17.15
CA VAL A 116 25.41 0.20 -15.81
C VAL A 116 24.62 1.49 -15.71
N LYS A 117 23.35 1.39 -15.31
CA LYS A 117 22.46 2.54 -15.12
C LYS A 117 22.16 2.70 -13.64
N LEU A 118 22.55 3.82 -13.06
CA LEU A 118 22.28 4.18 -11.67
C LEU A 118 21.05 5.10 -11.62
N LEU A 119 19.99 4.64 -10.98
CA LEU A 119 18.71 5.33 -10.83
C LEU A 119 18.57 5.84 -9.40
N GLY A 120 18.52 7.14 -9.24
CA GLY A 120 18.29 7.86 -7.98
C GLY A 120 16.89 7.79 -7.44
N PHE A 121 15.97 7.12 -8.14
CA PHE A 121 14.59 6.99 -7.71
C PHE A 121 14.45 5.81 -6.77
N ASP A 122 14.09 6.04 -5.52
CA ASP A 122 13.66 4.95 -4.66
C ASP A 122 12.15 4.79 -4.78
N TRP A 123 11.73 3.74 -5.51
CA TRP A 123 10.34 3.28 -5.57
C TRP A 123 10.01 2.29 -4.45
N GLY A 124 10.83 2.25 -3.39
CA GLY A 124 10.60 1.46 -2.19
C GLY A 124 9.11 1.42 -1.88
N ALA A 125 8.59 0.19 -1.83
CA ALA A 125 7.17 -0.14 -1.76
C ALA A 125 6.38 0.93 -1.01
N PRO A 126 5.25 1.41 -1.55
CA PRO A 126 4.53 2.60 -1.08
C PRO A 126 4.62 2.64 0.43
N ASP A 127 5.35 3.64 0.96
CA ASP A 127 5.66 3.72 2.39
C ASP A 127 4.43 3.30 3.15
N ALA A 128 4.48 2.13 3.80
CA ALA A 128 3.36 1.73 4.61
C ALA A 128 3.25 2.85 5.64
N GLN A 129 2.13 3.57 5.64
CA GLN A 129 1.89 4.60 6.65
C GLN A 129 2.07 4.00 8.04
N LEU A 130 1.80 2.69 8.16
CA LEU A 130 2.06 1.89 9.34
C LEU A 130 2.80 0.58 9.01
N VAL A 131 3.85 0.28 9.80
CA VAL A 131 4.37 -1.08 9.95
C VAL A 131 3.92 -1.66 11.29
N LEU A 132 3.22 -2.79 11.26
CA LEU A 132 2.96 -3.61 12.44
C LEU A 132 4.08 -4.64 12.58
N LEU A 133 4.88 -4.53 13.63
CA LEU A 133 5.93 -5.49 13.93
C LEU A 133 5.34 -6.72 14.61
N THR A 134 5.62 -7.87 14.02
CA THR A 134 5.26 -9.20 14.53
C THR A 134 6.51 -9.98 14.89
N ASP A 135 6.37 -10.95 15.77
CA ASP A 135 7.39 -11.92 16.12
C ASP A 135 7.73 -12.83 14.93
N ALA A 136 9.00 -13.24 14.86
CA ALA A 136 9.49 -14.16 13.83
C ALA A 136 9.18 -15.65 14.13
N SER A 137 8.75 -15.97 15.35
CA SER A 137 8.52 -17.35 15.79
C SER A 137 7.10 -17.83 15.50
N ASP A 138 6.97 -18.96 14.79
CA ASP A 138 5.73 -19.61 14.32
C ASP A 138 4.79 -20.16 15.41
N ALA A 139 4.98 -19.82 16.69
CA ALA A 139 4.07 -20.21 17.76
C ALA A 139 3.73 -19.04 18.66
N PRO A 140 3.00 -18.02 18.15
CA PRO A 140 2.46 -16.99 19.03
C PRO A 140 1.56 -17.67 20.06
N GLN A 141 1.71 -17.32 21.33
CA GLN A 141 0.75 -17.77 22.33
C GLN A 141 -0.66 -17.37 21.85
N PRO A 142 -1.68 -18.26 21.95
CA PRO A 142 -3.00 -18.01 21.34
C PRO A 142 -3.61 -16.63 21.66
N PRO A 143 -3.47 -16.08 22.89
CA PRO A 143 -3.94 -14.73 23.18
C PRO A 143 -3.22 -13.66 22.36
N ASP A 144 -1.90 -13.76 22.20
CA ASP A 144 -1.07 -12.76 21.53
C ASP A 144 -1.32 -12.70 20.02
N ALA A 145 -1.46 -13.86 19.37
CA ALA A 145 -1.87 -13.96 17.98
C ALA A 145 -3.21 -13.25 17.72
N PHE A 146 -4.16 -13.44 18.64
CA PHE A 146 -5.47 -12.82 18.56
C PHE A 146 -5.39 -11.29 18.71
N ARG A 147 -4.63 -10.79 19.70
CA ARG A 147 -4.40 -9.35 19.91
C ARG A 147 -3.82 -8.68 18.66
N LYS A 148 -2.73 -9.24 18.14
CA LYS A 148 -2.06 -8.76 16.92
C LYS A 148 -3.00 -8.75 15.72
N THR A 149 -3.83 -9.78 15.57
CA THR A 149 -4.84 -9.85 14.51
C THR A 149 -5.90 -8.76 14.67
N GLN A 150 -6.40 -8.51 15.88
CA GLN A 150 -7.39 -7.45 16.14
C GLN A 150 -6.82 -6.05 15.88
N LEU A 151 -5.57 -5.82 16.29
CA LEU A 151 -4.86 -4.59 15.98
C LEU A 151 -4.71 -4.44 14.46
N LEU A 152 -4.18 -5.44 13.76
CA LEU A 152 -4.01 -5.42 12.30
C LEU A 152 -5.33 -5.13 11.57
N ILE A 153 -6.43 -5.78 11.97
CA ILE A 153 -7.75 -5.52 11.38
C ILE A 153 -8.16 -4.07 11.61
N SER A 154 -7.94 -3.55 12.83
CA SER A 154 -8.23 -2.16 13.16
C SER A 154 -7.41 -1.23 12.27
N THR A 155 -6.10 -1.45 12.16
CA THR A 155 -5.20 -0.57 11.39
C THR A 155 -5.53 -0.58 9.91
N LEU A 156 -5.86 -1.75 9.35
CA LEU A 156 -6.31 -1.90 7.96
C LEU A 156 -7.63 -1.15 7.71
N LEU A 157 -8.55 -1.16 8.67
CA LEU A 157 -9.78 -0.37 8.57
C LEU A 157 -9.47 1.12 8.61
N LEU A 158 -8.54 1.56 9.46
CA LEU A 158 -8.21 2.98 9.65
C LEU A 158 -7.47 3.60 8.47
N LEU A 159 -6.47 2.90 7.92
CA LEU A 159 -5.54 3.43 6.93
C LEU A 159 -5.76 2.87 5.52
N GLY A 160 -6.51 1.78 5.40
CA GLY A 160 -6.62 1.00 4.17
C GLY A 160 -5.51 -0.06 4.02
N PRO A 161 -5.72 -1.07 3.17
CA PRO A 161 -4.82 -2.22 3.06
C PRO A 161 -3.47 -1.90 2.43
N THR A 162 -3.40 -0.91 1.55
CA THR A 162 -2.17 -0.47 0.90
C THR A 162 -1.25 0.33 1.83
N ALA A 163 -1.78 0.78 2.97
CA ALA A 163 -1.06 1.65 3.90
C ALA A 163 -0.50 0.91 5.13
N VAL A 164 -0.74 -0.40 5.25
CA VAL A 164 -0.31 -1.20 6.40
C VAL A 164 0.54 -2.39 5.93
N ALA A 165 1.72 -2.55 6.52
CA ALA A 165 2.55 -3.73 6.33
C ALA A 165 2.74 -4.47 7.65
N SER A 166 2.51 -5.78 7.66
CA SER A 166 2.92 -6.67 8.77
C SER A 166 4.32 -7.19 8.48
N ARG A 167 5.27 -7.01 9.39
CA ARG A 167 6.68 -7.39 9.18
C ARG A 167 7.30 -7.91 10.47
N THR A 168 8.30 -8.77 10.33
CA THR A 168 9.12 -9.23 11.46
C THR A 168 10.27 -8.27 11.79
N THR A 169 10.66 -7.42 10.84
CA THR A 169 11.79 -6.49 10.98
C THR A 169 11.34 -5.04 10.82
N PRO A 170 11.96 -4.08 11.54
CA PRO A 170 11.74 -2.65 11.35
C PRO A 170 11.99 -2.21 9.91
N GLY A 171 11.04 -1.47 9.36
CA GLY A 171 11.08 -0.92 8.00
C GLY A 171 11.04 0.60 8.00
N PHE A 172 10.62 1.18 6.87
CA PHE A 172 10.23 2.58 6.81
C PHE A 172 8.72 2.66 6.91
N ALA A 173 8.25 3.47 7.86
CA ALA A 173 6.86 3.76 8.07
C ALA A 173 6.72 5.06 8.85
N ALA A 174 5.66 5.82 8.61
CA ALA A 174 5.35 6.98 9.44
C ALA A 174 5.10 6.56 10.90
N VAL A 175 4.56 5.36 11.09
CA VAL A 175 4.33 4.73 12.39
C VAL A 175 4.82 3.29 12.40
N HIS A 176 5.51 2.90 13.45
CA HIS A 176 5.72 1.50 13.81
C HIS A 176 4.83 1.17 15.00
N THR A 177 3.98 0.16 14.90
CA THR A 177 3.30 -0.41 16.07
C THR A 177 3.94 -1.74 16.43
N VAL A 178 4.20 -1.96 17.71
CA VAL A 178 4.76 -3.21 18.22
C VAL A 178 4.20 -3.49 19.60
N TYR A 179 3.91 -4.76 19.90
CA TYR A 179 3.57 -5.16 21.26
C TYR A 179 4.83 -5.22 22.13
N ASP A 180 4.72 -4.96 23.42
CA ASP A 180 5.84 -4.98 24.37
C ASP A 180 6.63 -6.31 24.33
N ASN A 181 5.94 -7.45 24.35
CA ASN A 181 6.55 -8.78 24.21
C ASN A 181 7.32 -8.96 22.88
N THR A 182 6.81 -8.38 21.80
CA THR A 182 7.39 -8.47 20.46
C THR A 182 8.60 -7.56 20.37
N TYR A 183 8.54 -6.37 20.97
CA TYR A 183 9.68 -5.47 21.07
C TYR A 183 10.83 -6.12 21.84
N VAL A 184 10.54 -6.77 22.98
CA VAL A 184 11.55 -7.48 23.77
C VAL A 184 12.24 -8.56 22.94
N ALA A 185 11.49 -9.27 22.09
CA ALA A 185 11.98 -10.32 21.20
C ALA A 185 12.77 -9.83 19.97
N LEU A 186 12.75 -8.52 19.66
CA LEU A 186 13.59 -7.97 18.60
C LEU A 186 15.08 -8.13 18.93
N THR A 187 15.89 -8.33 17.89
CA THR A 187 17.35 -8.33 18.03
C THR A 187 17.86 -6.95 18.42
N SER A 188 19.06 -6.87 19.02
CA SER A 188 19.66 -5.58 19.40
C SER A 188 19.84 -4.63 18.21
N GLU A 189 20.15 -5.18 17.03
CA GLU A 189 20.28 -4.41 15.79
C GLU A 189 18.94 -3.79 15.37
N GLU A 190 17.85 -4.56 15.42
CA GLU A 190 16.51 -4.08 15.09
C GLU A 190 16.02 -3.03 16.09
N LYS A 191 16.27 -3.23 17.38
CA LYS A 191 15.96 -2.24 18.43
C LYS A 191 16.69 -0.94 18.20
N GLU A 192 18.01 -0.98 17.96
CA GLU A 192 18.79 0.22 17.71
C GLU A 192 18.39 0.91 16.40
N ARG A 193 18.05 0.15 15.36
CA ARG A 193 17.50 0.70 14.12
C ARG A 193 16.17 1.43 14.37
N LEU A 194 15.23 0.80 15.06
CA LEU A 194 13.93 1.40 15.38
C LEU A 194 14.09 2.65 16.23
N ARG A 195 14.95 2.59 17.25
CA ARG A 195 15.30 3.71 18.12
C ARG A 195 15.91 4.88 17.33
N SER A 196 16.84 4.61 16.42
CA SER A 196 17.45 5.61 15.54
C SER A 196 16.41 6.31 14.66
N LEU A 197 15.44 5.56 14.10
CA LEU A 197 14.34 6.13 13.32
C LEU A 197 13.48 7.07 14.16
N VAL A 198 13.17 6.70 15.41
CA VAL A 198 12.40 7.56 16.34
C VAL A 198 13.19 8.80 16.70
N ILE A 199 14.46 8.67 17.13
CA ILE A 199 15.31 9.80 17.54
C ILE A 199 15.44 10.83 16.40
N ARG A 200 15.51 10.38 15.15
CA ARG A 200 15.61 11.25 13.97
C ARG A 200 14.26 11.81 13.50
N GLY A 201 13.15 11.49 14.18
CA GLY A 201 11.80 11.93 13.79
C GLY A 201 11.34 11.32 12.47
N LYS A 202 11.90 10.19 12.06
CA LYS A 202 11.53 9.47 10.83
C LYS A 202 10.34 8.56 11.02
N THR A 203 10.05 8.17 12.27
CA THR A 203 8.89 7.36 12.61
C THR A 203 8.39 7.70 14.02
N LEU A 204 7.10 7.48 14.26
CA LEU A 204 6.53 7.37 15.60
C LEU A 204 6.51 5.89 16.00
N LEU A 205 6.93 5.58 17.23
CA LEU A 205 6.84 4.22 17.76
C LEU A 205 5.66 4.09 18.71
N ALA A 206 4.65 3.30 18.34
CA ALA A 206 3.54 2.93 19.20
C ALA A 206 3.80 1.56 19.85
N LEU A 207 3.98 1.54 21.18
CA LEU A 207 4.14 0.35 21.99
C LEU A 207 2.80 -0.03 22.63
N VAL A 208 2.26 -1.18 22.25
CA VAL A 208 1.06 -1.74 22.88
C VAL A 208 1.50 -2.56 24.09
N ILE A 209 1.12 -2.09 25.28
CA ILE A 209 1.54 -2.69 26.55
C ILE A 209 0.51 -3.74 26.96
N THR A 210 0.98 -4.98 27.15
CA THR A 210 0.12 -6.11 27.54
C THR A 210 0.11 -6.30 29.04
N GLY A 211 -0.92 -6.99 29.55
CA GLY A 211 -1.00 -7.34 30.97
C GLY A 211 0.02 -8.41 31.40
N ASP A 212 0.58 -9.14 30.43
CA ASP A 212 1.37 -10.36 30.67
C ASP A 212 2.85 -10.06 30.96
N ALA A 213 3.40 -8.95 30.45
CA ALA A 213 4.74 -8.50 30.83
C ALA A 213 4.76 -8.01 32.29
N SER A 214 5.85 -8.21 33.03
CA SER A 214 5.95 -7.70 34.41
C SER A 214 6.20 -6.18 34.41
N ALA A 215 5.86 -5.47 35.49
CA ALA A 215 6.11 -4.02 35.59
C ALA A 215 7.60 -3.61 35.53
N PRO A 216 8.57 -4.39 36.06
CA PRO A 216 10.00 -4.17 35.85
C PRO A 216 10.38 -4.07 34.36
N ASP A 217 9.79 -4.93 33.52
CA ASP A 217 10.11 -5.01 32.09
C ASP A 217 9.76 -3.72 31.33
N LEU A 218 8.73 -2.99 31.76
CA LEU A 218 8.35 -1.72 31.14
C LEU A 218 9.36 -0.61 31.45
N SER A 219 9.85 -0.54 32.69
CA SER A 219 10.86 0.46 33.10
C SER A 219 12.19 0.22 32.38
N ASP A 220 12.60 -1.03 32.26
CA ASP A 220 13.84 -1.41 31.58
C ASP A 220 13.74 -1.17 30.07
N MET A 221 12.65 -1.60 29.43
CA MET A 221 12.37 -1.33 28.01
C MET A 221 12.39 0.17 27.70
N MET A 222 11.76 1.00 28.54
CA MET A 222 11.76 2.45 28.34
C MET A 222 13.13 3.07 28.58
N THR A 223 13.90 2.55 29.53
CA THR A 223 15.28 3.00 29.79
C THR A 223 16.18 2.70 28.59
N GLU A 224 16.06 1.49 28.02
CA GLU A 224 16.75 1.06 26.80
C GLU A 224 16.39 1.97 25.62
N LEU A 225 15.09 2.11 25.31
CA LEU A 225 14.58 2.93 24.21
C LEU A 225 15.05 4.38 24.29
N THR A 226 14.97 4.98 25.47
CA THR A 226 15.35 6.39 25.65
C THR A 226 16.85 6.60 25.78
N GLY A 227 17.63 5.55 26.05
CA GLY A 227 19.04 5.66 26.42
C GLY A 227 19.27 6.46 27.70
N ALA A 228 18.28 6.48 28.59
CA ALA A 228 18.38 7.24 29.83
C ALA A 228 19.50 6.67 30.71
N ARG A 229 20.38 7.54 31.22
CA ARG A 229 21.46 7.13 32.14
C ARG A 229 20.96 6.60 33.49
N ARG A 230 19.71 6.90 33.85
CA ARG A 230 19.03 6.40 35.03
C ARG A 230 17.79 5.66 34.59
N THR A 231 17.47 4.57 35.30
CA THR A 231 16.26 3.78 35.03
C THR A 231 15.03 4.68 35.13
N LEU A 232 14.27 4.74 34.04
CA LEU A 232 12.98 5.40 34.01
C LEU A 232 12.00 4.60 34.86
N ARG A 233 11.30 5.28 35.77
CA ARG A 233 10.24 4.64 36.56
C ARG A 233 8.94 4.68 35.78
N CYS A 234 8.58 3.54 35.20
CA CYS A 234 7.28 3.32 34.60
C CYS A 234 6.53 2.22 35.37
N THR A 235 5.28 2.50 35.74
CA THR A 235 4.39 1.53 36.37
C THR A 235 3.20 1.25 35.46
N LYS A 236 2.65 0.05 35.61
CA LYS A 236 1.40 -0.35 34.97
C LYS A 236 0.54 -1.12 35.95
N ARG A 237 -0.78 -0.99 35.82
CA ARG A 237 -1.77 -1.80 36.55
C ARG A 237 -3.04 -2.00 35.75
N THR A 238 -3.71 -3.11 35.97
CA THR A 238 -5.05 -3.34 35.40
C THR A 238 -6.06 -2.39 36.02
N LEU A 239 -6.88 -1.76 35.18
CA LEU A 239 -7.96 -0.89 35.61
C LEU A 239 -9.22 -1.72 35.92
N ASN A 240 -9.64 -1.69 37.19
CA ASN A 240 -10.90 -2.27 37.63
C ASN A 240 -11.92 -1.15 37.84
N LYS A 241 -12.94 -1.06 36.97
CA LYS A 241 -14.05 -0.10 37.07
C LYS A 241 -13.61 1.38 37.14
N ALA A 242 -12.70 1.80 36.28
CA ALA A 242 -12.35 3.22 36.12
C ALA A 242 -13.18 3.89 35.02
N SER A 243 -13.19 5.22 34.97
CA SER A 243 -13.52 5.96 33.76
C SER A 243 -12.23 6.48 33.11
N VAL A 244 -12.21 6.61 31.79
CA VAL A 244 -11.08 7.15 31.02
C VAL A 244 -11.52 8.42 30.33
N VAL A 245 -10.69 9.46 30.41
CA VAL A 245 -11.00 10.82 29.95
C VAL A 245 -9.94 11.26 28.95
N ALA A 246 -10.37 11.87 27.85
CA ALA A 246 -9.44 12.60 26.99
C ALA A 246 -8.93 13.83 27.73
N VAL A 247 -7.62 14.08 27.69
CA VAL A 247 -7.04 15.32 28.23
C VAL A 247 -7.56 16.51 27.41
N GLU A 248 -7.76 17.68 28.03
CA GLU A 248 -8.49 18.85 27.49
C GLU A 248 -8.01 19.36 26.12
N ASN A 249 -6.80 18.99 25.68
CA ASN A 249 -6.22 19.36 24.39
C ASN A 249 -5.94 18.16 23.47
N ALA A 250 -6.44 16.97 23.81
CA ALA A 250 -6.27 15.79 23.00
C ALA A 250 -7.19 15.88 21.77
N THR A 251 -6.61 16.24 20.62
CA THR A 251 -7.33 16.37 19.37
C THR A 251 -7.31 15.03 18.63
N TYR A 252 -8.48 14.41 18.61
CA TYR A 252 -8.76 13.25 17.76
C TYR A 252 -9.64 13.61 16.56
N GLY A 253 -10.11 14.87 16.50
CA GLY A 253 -11.01 15.36 15.47
C GLY A 253 -10.38 15.26 14.08
N GLY A 254 -11.18 14.82 13.11
CA GLY A 254 -10.74 14.60 11.72
C GLY A 254 -10.15 13.22 11.46
N VAL A 255 -9.86 12.42 12.49
CA VAL A 255 -9.47 11.01 12.34
C VAL A 255 -10.75 10.16 12.41
N LEU A 256 -11.05 9.43 11.32
CA LEU A 256 -12.28 8.63 11.15
C LEU A 256 -13.61 9.40 11.14
N GLY A 257 -13.60 10.71 10.96
CA GLY A 257 -14.83 11.51 11.07
C GLY A 257 -15.46 11.47 12.47
N LEU A 258 -14.71 11.01 13.48
CA LEU A 258 -15.18 10.96 14.85
C LEU A 258 -15.20 12.39 15.41
N PRO A 259 -16.33 12.85 15.98
CA PRO A 259 -16.32 14.07 16.78
C PRO A 259 -15.31 13.92 17.91
N THR A 260 -14.80 15.05 18.43
CA THR A 260 -13.95 15.11 19.64
C THR A 260 -14.46 14.09 20.66
N PHE A 261 -13.64 13.10 21.01
CA PHE A 261 -14.07 12.07 21.95
C PHE A 261 -14.63 12.74 23.19
N ALA A 262 -15.81 12.29 23.62
CA ALA A 262 -16.40 12.80 24.86
C ALA A 262 -15.42 12.59 26.03
N PRO A 263 -15.52 13.43 27.08
CA PRO A 263 -14.63 13.34 28.24
C PRO A 263 -14.76 12.04 29.04
N ALA A 264 -15.67 11.11 28.73
CA ALA A 264 -15.77 9.84 29.46
C ALA A 264 -15.89 8.63 28.52
N MET A 265 -15.04 7.64 28.77
CA MET A 265 -14.99 6.35 28.09
C MET A 265 -14.97 5.24 29.15
N THR A 266 -15.56 4.09 28.81
CA THR A 266 -15.57 2.92 29.69
C THR A 266 -14.41 2.00 29.31
N PRO A 267 -13.47 1.73 30.22
CA PRO A 267 -12.44 0.73 29.98
C PRO A 267 -13.05 -0.66 29.89
N VAL A 268 -12.55 -1.42 28.92
CA VAL A 268 -12.82 -2.86 28.80
C VAL A 268 -11.98 -3.61 29.82
N GLN A 269 -12.37 -4.86 30.11
CA GLN A 269 -11.53 -5.76 30.92
C GLN A 269 -10.12 -5.83 30.33
N VAL A 270 -9.10 -5.83 31.20
CA VAL A 270 -7.67 -5.88 30.84
C VAL A 270 -7.10 -4.57 30.27
N THR A 271 -7.82 -3.44 30.34
CA THR A 271 -7.21 -2.11 30.11
C THR A 271 -6.18 -1.80 31.19
N LEU A 272 -5.03 -1.26 30.80
CA LEU A 272 -3.95 -0.88 31.70
C LEU A 272 -3.89 0.63 31.91
N GLY A 273 -3.76 1.04 33.17
CA GLY A 273 -3.28 2.36 33.55
C GLY A 273 -1.75 2.34 33.53
N LEU A 274 -1.16 3.33 32.87
CA LEU A 274 0.28 3.52 32.73
C LEU A 274 0.67 4.83 33.43
N ALA A 275 1.79 4.82 34.14
CA ALA A 275 2.41 6.04 34.65
C ALA A 275 3.92 5.97 34.44
N CYS A 276 4.50 6.98 33.79
CA CYS A 276 5.94 7.08 33.62
C CYS A 276 6.44 8.39 34.21
N GLY A 277 7.64 8.38 34.80
CA GLY A 277 8.29 9.60 35.33
C GLY A 277 8.66 10.65 34.26
N VAL A 278 8.42 10.35 32.99
CA VAL A 278 8.66 11.21 31.83
C VAL A 278 7.50 11.10 30.84
N GLY A 279 7.33 12.15 30.02
CA GLY A 279 6.27 12.20 29.01
C GLY A 279 4.97 12.79 29.54
N ARG A 280 3.87 12.53 28.82
CA ARG A 280 2.56 13.13 29.08
C ARG A 280 1.42 12.16 28.80
N ARG A 281 0.34 12.31 29.57
CA ARG A 281 -0.93 11.59 29.38
C ARG A 281 -1.69 12.18 28.19
N VAL A 282 -2.29 11.31 27.39
CA VAL A 282 -3.20 11.70 26.30
C VAL A 282 -4.63 11.26 26.63
N LEU A 283 -4.78 10.02 27.10
CA LEU A 283 -6.00 9.52 27.74
C LEU A 283 -5.70 9.30 29.22
N ALA A 284 -6.29 10.11 30.09
CA ALA A 284 -6.12 10.01 31.54
C ALA A 284 -7.14 9.05 32.16
N VAL A 285 -6.78 8.44 33.29
CA VAL A 285 -7.76 7.77 34.14
C VAL A 285 -8.48 8.86 34.95
N ALA A 286 -9.82 8.90 34.92
CA ALA A 286 -10.63 10.03 35.38
C ALA A 286 -10.33 10.49 36.81
N ASP A 287 -10.07 9.54 37.70
CA ASP A 287 -9.83 9.79 39.12
C ASP A 287 -8.33 9.76 39.48
N SER A 288 -7.45 9.96 38.49
CA SER A 288 -6.00 9.90 38.68
C SER A 288 -5.29 11.04 37.96
N ASP A 289 -4.37 11.70 38.68
CA ASP A 289 -3.48 12.72 38.12
C ASP A 289 -2.16 12.17 37.59
N THR A 290 -1.91 10.88 37.80
CA THR A 290 -0.61 10.27 37.50
C THR A 290 -0.70 9.19 36.44
N GLU A 291 -1.89 8.65 36.18
CA GLU A 291 -2.09 7.52 35.28
C GLU A 291 -2.82 7.90 33.99
N GLY A 292 -2.43 7.25 32.89
CA GLY A 292 -3.12 7.33 31.61
C GLY A 292 -3.14 5.99 30.89
N VAL A 293 -4.12 5.81 30.00
CA VAL A 293 -4.22 4.64 29.12
C VAL A 293 -3.40 4.84 27.85
N VAL A 294 -3.21 6.10 27.43
CA VAL A 294 -2.31 6.46 26.33
C VAL A 294 -1.32 7.51 26.84
N TRP A 295 -0.04 7.23 26.64
CA TRP A 295 1.07 8.05 27.13
C TRP A 295 2.04 8.38 26.00
N GLU A 296 2.46 9.62 25.85
CA GLU A 296 3.47 10.04 24.87
C GLU A 296 4.77 10.43 25.56
N VAL A 297 5.88 9.82 25.15
CA VAL A 297 7.24 10.12 25.63
C VAL A 297 8.04 10.68 24.45
N PRO A 298 8.54 11.93 24.53
CA PRO A 298 9.39 12.48 23.48
C PRO A 298 10.76 11.78 23.47
N LEU A 299 11.27 11.46 22.29
CA LEU A 299 12.56 10.82 22.10
C LEU A 299 13.27 11.41 20.88
N GLY A 300 14.26 12.29 21.12
CA GLY A 300 14.89 13.07 20.06
C GLY A 300 13.88 13.98 19.35
N LEU A 301 13.79 13.84 18.03
CA LEU A 301 12.81 14.53 17.18
C LEU A 301 11.49 13.75 17.02
N GLY A 302 11.43 12.49 17.51
CA GLY A 302 10.24 11.64 17.42
C GLY A 302 9.59 11.40 18.77
N ILE A 303 8.63 10.48 18.77
CA ILE A 303 7.78 10.16 19.93
C ILE A 303 7.61 8.65 20.04
N VAL A 304 7.68 8.19 21.29
CA VAL A 304 7.24 6.87 21.69
C VAL A 304 5.85 7.02 22.34
N ARG A 305 4.86 6.30 21.85
CA ARG A 305 3.51 6.29 22.39
C ARG A 305 3.22 4.94 23.05
N LEU A 306 2.92 4.93 24.33
CA LEU A 306 2.48 3.75 25.06
C LEU A 306 0.96 3.64 25.00
N VAL A 307 0.45 2.46 24.70
CA VAL A 307 -0.98 2.17 24.56
C VAL A 307 -1.33 1.02 25.49
N GLY A 308 -1.96 1.33 26.63
CA GLY A 308 -2.39 0.37 27.66
C GLY A 308 -3.72 -0.29 27.33
N TYR A 309 -3.90 -0.78 26.10
CA TYR A 309 -5.12 -1.42 25.64
C TYR A 309 -4.81 -2.80 25.05
N ASP A 310 -5.44 -3.85 25.58
CA ASP A 310 -5.06 -5.23 25.33
C ASP A 310 -5.60 -5.82 24.01
N PHE A 311 -6.45 -5.13 23.24
CA PHE A 311 -7.07 -5.59 21.98
C PHE A 311 -7.80 -6.96 22.01
N THR A 312 -7.86 -7.64 23.16
CA THR A 312 -8.57 -8.92 23.38
C THR A 312 -10.09 -8.79 23.32
N SER A 313 -10.62 -7.60 23.59
CA SER A 313 -12.05 -7.29 23.42
C SER A 313 -12.38 -6.66 22.06
N GLY A 314 -11.43 -6.74 21.11
CA GLY A 314 -11.52 -6.16 19.77
C GLY A 314 -10.84 -4.79 19.66
N GLY A 315 -10.89 -4.20 18.47
CA GLY A 315 -10.42 -2.85 18.21
C GLY A 315 -11.41 -2.03 17.38
N ALA A 316 -10.92 -1.15 16.50
CA ALA A 316 -11.79 -0.34 15.65
C ALA A 316 -12.57 -1.24 14.67
N THR A 317 -13.88 -1.02 14.54
CA THR A 317 -14.74 -1.78 13.61
C THR A 317 -15.30 -0.90 12.50
N ALA A 318 -15.70 -1.50 11.38
CA ALA A 318 -16.34 -0.78 10.28
C ALA A 318 -17.65 -0.08 10.71
N ALA A 319 -18.34 -0.60 11.73
CA ALA A 319 -19.51 0.04 12.33
C ALA A 319 -19.14 1.39 12.98
N MET A 320 -18.00 1.47 13.67
CA MET A 320 -17.53 2.71 14.30
C MET A 320 -17.17 3.80 13.29
N GLN A 321 -16.79 3.42 12.07
CA GLN A 321 -16.47 4.36 10.99
C GLN A 321 -17.72 4.90 10.27
N SER A 322 -18.76 4.07 10.18
CA SER A 322 -19.96 4.38 9.40
C SER A 322 -21.07 5.02 10.22
N SER A 323 -21.12 4.81 11.54
CA SER A 323 -22.24 5.26 12.36
C SER A 323 -22.20 6.74 12.75
N GLY A 324 -21.04 7.42 12.68
CA GLY A 324 -20.83 8.78 13.21
C GLY A 324 -20.99 8.91 14.74
N ASN A 325 -21.73 7.98 15.37
CA ASN A 325 -21.99 7.86 16.79
C ASN A 325 -21.40 6.55 17.30
N VAL A 326 -20.22 6.65 17.92
CA VAL A 326 -19.57 5.54 18.62
C VAL A 326 -20.09 5.48 20.06
N ALA A 327 -20.62 4.34 20.47
CA ALA A 327 -21.09 4.11 21.84
C ALA A 327 -19.95 4.28 22.85
N SER A 328 -20.24 4.76 24.07
CA SER A 328 -19.20 5.07 25.08
C SER A 328 -18.25 3.90 25.40
N SER A 329 -18.75 2.66 25.31
CA SER A 329 -17.95 1.43 25.49
C SER A 329 -16.99 1.14 24.34
N GLN A 330 -17.28 1.64 23.13
CA GLN A 330 -16.49 1.45 21.91
C GLN A 330 -15.51 2.59 21.66
N ARG A 331 -15.62 3.71 22.40
CA ARG A 331 -14.75 4.88 22.23
C ARG A 331 -13.30 4.60 22.59
N LEU A 332 -13.06 3.86 23.68
CA LEU A 332 -11.70 3.50 24.07
C LEU A 332 -11.03 2.62 23.02
N GLN A 333 -11.76 1.65 22.46
CA GLN A 333 -11.31 0.81 21.34
C GLN A 333 -10.87 1.65 20.15
N ALA A 334 -11.71 2.60 19.72
CA ALA A 334 -11.40 3.50 18.63
C ALA A 334 -10.19 4.39 18.94
N ALA A 335 -10.14 4.99 20.14
CA ALA A 335 -9.05 5.87 20.54
C ALA A 335 -7.70 5.13 20.64
N ALA A 336 -7.70 3.90 21.17
CA ALA A 336 -6.51 3.05 21.24
C ALA A 336 -6.02 2.64 19.85
N ALA A 337 -6.93 2.31 18.92
CA ALA A 337 -6.57 2.01 17.54
C ALA A 337 -5.98 3.23 16.83
N VAL A 338 -6.59 4.41 17.02
CA VAL A 338 -6.04 5.68 16.50
C VAL A 338 -4.67 5.97 17.11
N ALA A 339 -4.49 5.71 18.41
CA ALA A 339 -3.20 5.83 19.09
C ALA A 339 -2.13 4.93 18.48
N ALA A 340 -2.49 3.71 18.10
CA ALA A 340 -1.55 2.78 17.49
C ALA A 340 -1.08 3.24 16.10
N VAL A 341 -1.93 3.92 15.30
CA VAL A 341 -1.65 4.11 13.86
C VAL A 341 -1.44 5.55 13.41
N TYR A 342 -1.71 6.53 14.27
CA TYR A 342 -1.68 7.93 13.85
C TYR A 342 -0.31 8.57 14.10
N GLY A 343 0.36 9.00 13.03
CA GLY A 343 1.73 9.52 13.06
C GLY A 343 1.88 10.96 13.56
N LYS A 344 0.79 11.66 13.89
CA LYS A 344 0.85 12.98 14.54
C LYS A 344 0.66 12.87 16.04
N THR A 345 1.18 13.86 16.75
CA THR A 345 0.89 14.06 18.16
C THR A 345 -0.59 14.27 18.37
N MET A 346 -1.15 13.62 19.39
CA MET A 346 -2.57 13.82 19.73
C MET A 346 -2.80 15.06 20.58
N LEU A 347 -1.73 15.66 21.06
CA LEU A 347 -1.74 16.95 21.73
C LEU A 347 -1.06 17.99 20.84
N PRO A 348 -1.43 19.28 20.99
CA PRO A 348 -0.77 20.36 20.29
C PRO A 348 0.74 20.37 20.59
N PRO A 349 1.56 20.87 19.64
CA PRO A 349 2.96 21.12 19.91
C PRO A 349 3.09 22.08 21.10
N PRO A 350 4.12 21.91 21.95
CA PRO A 350 4.38 22.86 23.02
C PRO A 350 4.51 24.28 22.45
N ALA A 351 4.02 25.28 23.19
CA ALA A 351 4.11 26.67 22.77
C ALA A 351 5.55 27.02 22.39
N PRO A 352 5.79 27.74 21.28
CA PRO A 352 7.14 28.13 20.89
C PRO A 352 7.80 28.91 22.04
N PRO A 353 9.13 28.73 22.25
CA PRO A 353 9.85 29.55 23.20
C PRO A 353 9.61 31.04 22.87
N ARG A 354 9.36 31.86 23.89
CA ARG A 354 9.17 33.31 23.68
C ARG A 354 10.34 33.85 22.87
N PRO A 355 10.09 34.60 21.77
CA PRO A 355 11.17 35.20 21.02
C PRO A 355 11.98 36.11 21.97
N PRO A 356 13.33 36.09 21.89
CA PRO A 356 14.14 37.07 22.59
C PRO A 356 13.75 38.48 22.14
N ASN A 357 13.75 39.43 23.08
CA ASN A 357 13.39 40.82 22.83
C ASN A 357 14.13 41.36 21.58
N PRO A 358 13.47 42.14 20.71
CA PRO A 358 14.12 42.71 19.53
C PRO A 358 15.29 43.61 19.95
N LEU A 359 16.46 43.37 19.36
CA LEU A 359 17.58 44.31 19.42
C LEU A 359 17.24 45.58 18.59
N PRO A 360 17.71 46.76 19.01
CA PRO A 360 17.44 48.02 18.34
C PRO A 360 18.02 48.05 16.90
N PRO A 361 17.36 48.75 15.97
CA PRO A 361 17.74 48.75 14.55
C PRO A 361 19.05 49.49 14.29
N PRO A 362 19.93 48.97 13.40
CA PRO A 362 21.10 49.70 12.94
C PRO A 362 20.73 50.79 11.91
N ALA A 363 21.54 51.85 11.92
CA ALA A 363 21.35 53.06 11.12
C ALA A 363 21.43 52.81 9.60
N SER A 364 20.52 53.49 8.90
CA SER A 364 20.39 53.62 7.44
C SER A 364 21.68 54.14 6.78
N LEU A 365 22.11 53.47 5.71
CA LEU A 365 23.04 54.02 4.71
C LEU A 365 22.38 54.04 3.32
N SER A 366 22.61 55.16 2.65
CA SER A 366 22.03 55.70 1.42
C SER A 366 22.18 54.84 0.14
N PRO A 367 21.37 55.09 -0.91
CA PRO A 367 21.33 54.27 -2.13
C PRO A 367 22.30 54.73 -3.23
N PRO A 368 22.77 53.85 -4.13
CA PRO A 368 23.45 54.25 -5.35
C PRO A 368 22.54 54.28 -6.60
N SER A 369 22.91 55.19 -7.50
CA SER A 369 22.26 55.70 -8.72
C SER A 369 21.94 54.66 -9.83
N PRO A 370 21.06 55.01 -10.81
CA PRO A 370 20.49 54.06 -11.76
C PRO A 370 21.42 53.77 -12.95
N ARG A 371 21.51 52.50 -13.34
CA ARG A 371 22.20 52.06 -14.57
C ARG A 371 21.24 51.99 -15.77
N ARG A 372 21.79 52.34 -16.93
CA ARG A 372 21.14 52.44 -18.24
C ARG A 372 20.64 51.09 -18.77
N SER A 373 19.52 51.13 -19.48
CA SER A 373 18.89 50.04 -20.22
C SER A 373 19.60 49.75 -21.56
N PRO A 374 19.70 48.48 -22.00
CA PRO A 374 20.15 48.12 -23.35
C PRO A 374 18.99 48.06 -24.38
N PRO A 375 19.30 48.09 -25.69
CA PRO A 375 18.31 48.14 -26.78
C PRO A 375 17.59 46.80 -27.02
N PRO A 376 16.42 46.79 -27.69
CA PRO A 376 15.61 45.60 -27.87
C PRO A 376 16.15 44.66 -28.98
N PRO A 377 15.99 43.34 -28.84
CA PRO A 377 16.31 42.37 -29.88
C PRO A 377 15.24 42.31 -30.99
N PRO A 378 15.58 41.78 -32.19
CA PRO A 378 14.67 41.68 -33.33
C PRO A 378 13.61 40.57 -33.17
N SER A 379 12.45 40.80 -33.77
CA SER A 379 11.27 39.94 -33.73
C SER A 379 11.46 38.59 -34.47
N PRO A 380 10.91 37.47 -33.95
CA PRO A 380 10.95 36.18 -34.63
C PRO A 380 9.88 36.07 -35.75
N PRO A 381 10.06 35.17 -36.73
CA PRO A 381 9.14 34.99 -37.84
C PRO A 381 7.84 34.27 -37.44
N ALA A 382 6.77 34.54 -38.19
CA ALA A 382 5.42 34.07 -37.93
C ALA A 382 5.28 32.52 -37.94
N PRO A 383 4.39 31.94 -37.11
CA PRO A 383 4.20 30.49 -37.06
C PRO A 383 3.41 29.95 -38.27
N PRO A 384 3.61 28.67 -38.66
CA PRO A 384 2.76 27.98 -39.61
C PRO A 384 1.34 27.77 -39.04
N GLY A 385 0.33 27.77 -39.92
CA GLY A 385 -1.08 27.65 -39.57
C GLY A 385 -1.47 26.32 -38.88
N PRO A 386 -2.63 26.29 -38.20
CA PRO A 386 -3.02 25.18 -37.34
C PRO A 386 -3.40 23.92 -38.14
N PRO A 387 -3.05 22.72 -37.64
CA PRO A 387 -3.53 21.45 -38.19
C PRO A 387 -5.04 21.26 -37.95
N PRO A 388 -5.71 20.40 -38.75
CA PRO A 388 -7.14 20.15 -38.64
C PRO A 388 -7.53 19.58 -37.26
N PRO A 389 -8.74 19.86 -36.76
CA PRO A 389 -9.15 19.46 -35.42
C PRO A 389 -9.22 17.93 -35.29
N SER A 390 -8.57 17.42 -34.25
CA SER A 390 -8.69 16.03 -33.82
C SER A 390 -10.13 15.71 -33.39
N PRO A 391 -10.62 14.47 -33.60
CA PRO A 391 -11.91 14.04 -33.09
C PRO A 391 -11.97 14.14 -31.55
N PRO A 392 -13.15 14.39 -30.96
CA PRO A 392 -13.27 14.66 -29.54
C PRO A 392 -12.82 13.46 -28.68
N PRO A 393 -12.21 13.70 -27.51
CA PRO A 393 -11.82 12.61 -26.60
C PRO A 393 -13.07 11.92 -26.05
N LEU A 394 -13.09 10.59 -26.10
CA LEU A 394 -13.97 9.80 -25.23
C LEU A 394 -13.49 9.98 -23.78
N GLU A 395 -14.14 10.88 -23.05
CA GLU A 395 -13.93 11.09 -21.61
C GLU A 395 -14.49 9.90 -20.82
N LEU A 396 -13.62 8.97 -20.47
CA LEU A 396 -13.87 7.89 -19.53
C LEU A 396 -12.58 7.64 -18.74
N ARG A 397 -12.08 8.69 -18.05
CA ARG A 397 -10.78 8.64 -17.36
C ARG A 397 -10.81 8.28 -15.87
N ASP A 398 -11.99 8.12 -15.26
CA ASP A 398 -12.08 7.98 -13.80
C ASP A 398 -12.75 6.67 -13.32
N SER A 399 -13.15 5.75 -14.19
CA SER A 399 -13.81 4.50 -13.77
C SER A 399 -12.81 3.41 -13.39
N ALA A 400 -12.94 2.88 -12.18
CA ALA A 400 -12.11 1.79 -11.66
C ALA A 400 -12.51 0.41 -12.21
N ALA A 401 -13.74 0.24 -12.69
CA ALA A 401 -14.22 -0.95 -13.39
C ALA A 401 -15.08 -0.58 -14.61
N VAL A 402 -15.02 -1.42 -15.65
CA VAL A 402 -15.87 -1.31 -16.84
C VAL A 402 -16.69 -2.58 -17.01
N ILE A 403 -18.01 -2.46 -17.00
CA ILE A 403 -18.92 -3.55 -17.36
C ILE A 403 -19.12 -3.51 -18.87
N LEU A 404 -18.73 -4.59 -19.52
CA LEU A 404 -18.96 -4.85 -20.93
C LEU A 404 -20.45 -5.17 -21.12
N GLN A 405 -21.09 -4.43 -22.03
CA GLN A 405 -22.50 -4.63 -22.38
C GLN A 405 -22.64 -4.92 -23.87
N ASP A 406 -23.55 -5.82 -24.24
CA ASP A 406 -24.11 -5.91 -25.57
C ASP A 406 -25.35 -4.99 -25.67
N ASP A 407 -26.01 -4.97 -26.83
CA ASP A 407 -27.20 -4.13 -27.05
C ASP A 407 -28.28 -4.35 -25.97
N ALA A 408 -29.16 -3.35 -25.78
CA ALA A 408 -30.06 -3.21 -24.62
C ALA A 408 -31.02 -4.40 -24.34
N ASP A 409 -31.18 -5.33 -25.29
CA ASP A 409 -32.01 -6.55 -25.16
C ASP A 409 -31.21 -7.77 -24.68
N SER A 410 -30.07 -7.54 -24.01
CA SER A 410 -29.25 -8.61 -23.46
C SER A 410 -30.02 -9.44 -22.40
N PRO A 411 -29.93 -10.78 -22.44
CA PRO A 411 -30.53 -11.63 -21.41
C PRO A 411 -29.95 -11.35 -20.00
N ASP A 412 -28.80 -10.69 -19.94
CA ASP A 412 -28.08 -10.39 -18.69
C ASP A 412 -28.37 -9.01 -18.13
N GLN A 413 -29.18 -8.18 -18.80
CA GLN A 413 -29.35 -6.78 -18.43
C GLN A 413 -29.81 -6.60 -16.98
N ALA A 414 -30.73 -7.44 -16.51
CA ALA A 414 -31.19 -7.41 -15.12
C ALA A 414 -30.08 -7.76 -14.11
N ASN A 415 -29.16 -8.64 -14.47
CA ASN A 415 -28.02 -9.04 -13.64
C ASN A 415 -26.90 -8.00 -13.68
N ILE A 416 -26.70 -7.37 -14.84
CA ILE A 416 -25.75 -6.26 -15.03
C ILE A 416 -26.14 -5.07 -14.14
N ILE A 417 -27.43 -4.69 -14.10
CA ILE A 417 -27.92 -3.62 -13.21
C ILE A 417 -27.63 -3.97 -11.76
N LYS A 418 -27.98 -5.19 -11.32
CA LYS A 418 -27.75 -5.63 -9.94
C LYS A 418 -26.26 -5.63 -9.58
N LEU A 419 -25.39 -6.09 -10.48
CA LEU A 419 -23.94 -6.07 -10.30
C LEU A 419 -23.40 -4.64 -10.20
N THR A 420 -23.89 -3.75 -11.07
CA THR A 420 -23.56 -2.31 -11.06
C THR A 420 -23.89 -1.69 -9.70
N ASP A 421 -25.10 -1.90 -9.19
CA ASP A 421 -25.52 -1.43 -7.86
C ASP A 421 -24.65 -2.00 -6.73
N GLY A 422 -24.21 -3.27 -6.90
CA GLY A 422 -23.29 -3.94 -6.00
C GLY A 422 -21.93 -3.26 -5.93
N ILE A 423 -21.34 -2.98 -7.09
CA ILE A 423 -20.02 -2.34 -7.23
C ILE A 423 -20.06 -0.88 -6.75
N GLN A 424 -21.07 -0.11 -7.14
CA GLN A 424 -21.28 1.25 -6.63
C GLN A 424 -21.47 1.25 -5.11
N GLY A 425 -22.14 0.22 -4.58
CA GLY A 425 -22.28 -0.01 -3.15
C GLY A 425 -20.97 -0.25 -2.38
N LEU A 426 -19.88 -0.54 -3.08
CA LEU A 426 -18.52 -0.63 -2.54
C LEU A 426 -17.76 0.70 -2.62
N GLY A 427 -18.35 1.75 -3.21
CA GLY A 427 -17.68 3.03 -3.48
C GLY A 427 -16.71 2.96 -4.66
N VAL A 428 -16.91 2.01 -5.58
CA VAL A 428 -16.09 1.85 -6.78
C VAL A 428 -16.82 2.46 -7.98
N ASP A 429 -16.16 3.39 -8.68
CA ASP A 429 -16.70 3.97 -9.90
C ASP A 429 -16.73 2.92 -11.02
N VAL A 430 -17.91 2.73 -11.60
CA VAL A 430 -18.16 1.75 -12.65
C VAL A 430 -18.80 2.41 -13.85
N ALA A 431 -18.24 2.14 -15.02
CA ALA A 431 -18.81 2.53 -16.30
C ALA A 431 -19.34 1.31 -17.04
N SER A 432 -20.25 1.55 -17.97
CA SER A 432 -20.72 0.55 -18.93
C SER A 432 -20.19 0.91 -20.32
N SER A 433 -19.75 -0.09 -21.08
CA SER A 433 -19.23 0.13 -22.44
C SER A 433 -19.44 -1.10 -23.33
N ALA A 434 -19.77 -0.86 -24.60
CA ALA A 434 -19.85 -1.92 -25.62
C ALA A 434 -18.48 -2.34 -26.18
N THR A 435 -17.47 -1.50 -25.97
CA THR A 435 -16.09 -1.72 -26.42
C THR A 435 -15.14 -1.76 -25.22
N PRO A 436 -14.06 -2.56 -25.26
CA PRO A 436 -13.02 -2.50 -24.25
C PRO A 436 -12.43 -1.09 -24.14
N VAL A 437 -12.17 -0.65 -22.91
CA VAL A 437 -11.65 0.70 -22.63
C VAL A 437 -10.19 0.58 -22.18
N PRO A 438 -9.22 1.07 -22.96
CA PRO A 438 -7.83 1.09 -22.55
C PRO A 438 -7.63 1.89 -21.26
N GLY A 439 -6.88 1.32 -20.30
CA GLY A 439 -6.61 1.94 -19.00
C GLY A 439 -7.60 1.58 -17.89
N ALA A 440 -8.72 0.93 -18.21
CA ALA A 440 -9.61 0.37 -17.19
C ALA A 440 -8.88 -0.76 -16.44
N PRO A 441 -8.78 -0.71 -15.10
CA PRO A 441 -8.11 -1.74 -14.31
C PRO A 441 -8.78 -3.12 -14.42
N VAL A 442 -10.11 -3.13 -14.52
CA VAL A 442 -10.93 -4.34 -14.60
C VAL A 442 -12.02 -4.19 -15.64
N HIS A 443 -12.12 -5.16 -16.53
CA HIS A 443 -13.29 -5.40 -17.36
C HIS A 443 -14.13 -6.51 -16.76
N ILE A 444 -15.45 -6.36 -16.80
CA ILE A 444 -16.41 -7.33 -16.30
C ILE A 444 -17.37 -7.64 -17.45
N GLY A 445 -17.47 -8.90 -17.86
CA GLY A 445 -18.40 -9.31 -18.92
C GLY A 445 -19.18 -10.56 -18.52
N PHE A 446 -20.38 -10.71 -19.06
CA PHE A 446 -21.10 -11.99 -19.00
C PHE A 446 -20.63 -12.86 -20.17
N ASP A 447 -20.59 -14.17 -20.01
CA ASP A 447 -20.09 -15.08 -21.07
C ASP A 447 -20.92 -14.98 -22.38
N THR A 448 -22.22 -14.77 -22.25
CA THR A 448 -23.19 -14.37 -23.29
C THR A 448 -22.83 -13.05 -23.98
N THR A 449 -22.50 -12.00 -23.22
CA THR A 449 -22.05 -10.71 -23.76
C THR A 449 -20.74 -10.86 -24.53
N LEU A 450 -19.78 -11.62 -24.00
CA LEU A 450 -18.50 -11.87 -24.69
C LEU A 450 -18.68 -12.65 -26.00
N LEU A 451 -19.68 -13.53 -26.07
CA LEU A 451 -20.00 -14.28 -27.29
C LEU A 451 -20.66 -13.44 -28.38
N ARG A 452 -21.42 -12.41 -27.99
CA ARG A 452 -22.09 -11.49 -28.91
C ARG A 452 -21.22 -10.29 -29.28
N MET A 453 -20.13 -10.09 -28.56
CA MET A 453 -19.18 -9.01 -28.82
C MET A 453 -18.61 -9.09 -30.24
N ALA A 454 -18.54 -7.94 -30.92
CA ALA A 454 -17.93 -7.87 -32.24
C ALA A 454 -16.49 -8.44 -32.23
N PRO A 455 -16.07 -9.21 -33.26
CA PRO A 455 -14.76 -9.87 -33.25
C PRO A 455 -13.58 -8.91 -33.01
N GLY A 456 -13.64 -7.68 -33.56
CA GLY A 456 -12.61 -6.67 -33.32
C GLY A 456 -12.53 -6.22 -31.85
N ASN A 457 -13.67 -6.07 -31.19
CA ASN A 457 -13.73 -5.73 -29.76
C ASN A 457 -13.22 -6.88 -28.90
N LEU A 458 -13.56 -8.13 -29.24
CA LEU A 458 -13.06 -9.29 -28.51
C LEU A 458 -11.54 -9.43 -28.64
N THR A 459 -10.99 -9.17 -29.83
CA THR A 459 -9.53 -9.12 -30.06
C THR A 459 -8.87 -8.02 -29.24
N ALA A 460 -9.43 -6.80 -29.26
CA ALA A 460 -8.91 -5.69 -28.46
C ALA A 460 -8.94 -5.99 -26.95
N LEU A 461 -10.00 -6.63 -26.45
CA LEU A 461 -10.09 -7.08 -25.06
C LEU A 461 -8.99 -8.08 -24.74
N ALA A 462 -8.82 -9.08 -25.60
CA ALA A 462 -7.80 -10.11 -25.42
C ALA A 462 -6.38 -9.54 -25.43
N GLU A 463 -6.11 -8.54 -26.26
CA GLU A 463 -4.84 -7.81 -26.26
C GLU A 463 -4.60 -7.05 -24.93
N LEU A 464 -5.61 -6.35 -24.41
CA LEU A 464 -5.50 -5.66 -23.13
C LEU A 464 -5.24 -6.62 -21.97
N VAL A 465 -5.96 -7.74 -21.94
CA VAL A 465 -5.82 -8.79 -20.91
C VAL A 465 -4.44 -9.44 -20.99
N ARG A 466 -3.96 -9.81 -22.18
CA ARG A 466 -2.62 -10.38 -22.36
C ARG A 466 -1.52 -9.38 -22.05
N ALA A 467 -1.68 -8.11 -22.42
CA ALA A 467 -0.71 -7.08 -22.06
C ALA A 467 -0.67 -6.79 -20.55
N GLY A 468 -1.53 -7.41 -19.72
CA GLY A 468 -1.68 -7.12 -18.30
C GLY A 468 -2.15 -5.70 -18.02
N ARG A 469 -2.79 -5.06 -19.00
CA ARG A 469 -3.34 -3.70 -18.88
C ARG A 469 -4.71 -3.68 -18.22
N THR A 470 -5.36 -4.83 -18.14
CA THR A 470 -6.64 -5.03 -17.43
C THR A 470 -6.74 -6.47 -16.93
N ALA A 471 -7.40 -6.67 -15.79
CA ALA A 471 -7.97 -7.97 -15.45
C ALA A 471 -9.33 -8.15 -16.16
N LEU A 472 -9.74 -9.41 -16.37
CA LEU A 472 -11.08 -9.72 -16.87
C LEU A 472 -11.82 -10.62 -15.89
N SER A 473 -12.98 -10.16 -15.40
CA SER A 473 -13.95 -10.95 -14.67
C SER A 473 -15.08 -11.39 -15.61
N VAL A 474 -15.31 -12.69 -15.73
CA VAL A 474 -16.36 -13.27 -16.55
C VAL A 474 -17.44 -13.89 -15.66
N VAL A 475 -18.66 -13.36 -15.73
CA VAL A 475 -19.83 -13.94 -15.08
C VAL A 475 -20.36 -15.08 -15.94
N VAL A 476 -20.41 -16.27 -15.37
CA VAL A 476 -20.80 -17.51 -16.06
C VAL A 476 -22.30 -17.69 -15.96
N THR A 477 -22.98 -17.75 -17.11
CA THR A 477 -24.43 -17.92 -17.20
C THR A 477 -24.82 -19.36 -17.55
N SER A 478 -26.10 -19.69 -17.40
CA SER A 478 -26.66 -20.99 -17.82
C SER A 478 -26.95 -21.06 -19.32
N GLY A 479 -27.02 -19.91 -20.01
CA GLY A 479 -27.40 -19.82 -21.43
C GLY A 479 -26.26 -20.11 -22.42
N THR A 480 -25.02 -20.20 -21.94
CA THR A 480 -23.83 -20.35 -22.79
C THR A 480 -23.36 -21.82 -22.86
N PRO A 481 -23.32 -22.44 -24.06
CA PRO A 481 -22.72 -23.76 -24.23
C PRO A 481 -21.23 -23.79 -23.87
N ASP A 482 -20.79 -24.88 -23.23
CA ASP A 482 -19.41 -25.04 -22.75
C ASP A 482 -18.36 -24.91 -23.87
N ALA A 483 -18.66 -25.41 -25.08
CA ALA A 483 -17.80 -25.29 -26.25
C ALA A 483 -17.56 -23.81 -26.66
N ASN A 484 -18.63 -23.01 -26.67
CA ASN A 484 -18.56 -21.60 -27.05
C ASN A 484 -17.78 -20.79 -26.02
N ARG A 485 -18.06 -21.02 -24.73
CA ARG A 485 -17.30 -20.39 -23.63
C ARG A 485 -15.82 -20.75 -23.71
N THR A 486 -15.52 -22.02 -23.93
CA THR A 486 -14.15 -22.52 -24.05
C THR A 486 -13.42 -21.82 -25.20
N ALA A 487 -14.04 -21.68 -26.37
CA ALA A 487 -13.43 -21.01 -27.51
C ALA A 487 -13.12 -19.54 -27.23
N VAL A 488 -14.06 -18.80 -26.63
CA VAL A 488 -13.85 -17.38 -26.27
C VAL A 488 -12.75 -17.23 -25.22
N LEU A 489 -12.79 -18.03 -24.15
CA LEU A 489 -11.78 -17.97 -23.09
C LEU A 489 -10.39 -18.40 -23.59
N ALA A 490 -10.29 -19.40 -24.47
CA ALA A 490 -9.03 -19.77 -25.11
C ALA A 490 -8.49 -18.61 -25.97
N ASN A 491 -9.37 -17.92 -26.70
CA ASN A 491 -9.00 -16.75 -27.49
C ASN A 491 -8.60 -15.54 -26.64
N ILE A 492 -9.09 -15.40 -25.40
CA ILE A 492 -8.65 -14.30 -24.51
C ILE A 492 -7.35 -14.67 -23.78
N THR A 493 -7.32 -15.86 -23.19
CA THR A 493 -6.19 -16.32 -22.34
C THR A 493 -4.97 -16.78 -23.14
N GLY A 494 -5.13 -17.16 -24.41
CA GLY A 494 -4.06 -17.77 -25.21
C GLY A 494 -3.79 -19.25 -24.89
N VAL A 495 -4.61 -19.88 -24.05
CA VAL A 495 -4.46 -21.30 -23.69
C VAL A 495 -5.00 -22.19 -24.81
N ARG A 496 -4.12 -22.85 -25.57
CA ARG A 496 -4.48 -23.61 -26.80
C ARG A 496 -5.36 -24.85 -26.56
N ASN A 497 -5.27 -25.47 -25.39
CA ASN A 497 -6.03 -26.68 -25.02
C ASN A 497 -6.92 -26.42 -23.80
N LEU A 498 -7.49 -25.21 -23.72
CA LEU A 498 -8.45 -24.90 -22.67
C LEU A 498 -9.70 -25.76 -22.90
N LEU A 499 -10.17 -26.41 -21.86
CA LEU A 499 -11.45 -27.13 -21.84
C LEU A 499 -12.18 -26.68 -20.60
N CYS A 500 -13.26 -25.94 -20.76
CA CYS A 500 -14.08 -25.45 -19.66
C CYS A 500 -15.45 -26.13 -19.67
N ALA A 501 -15.84 -26.67 -18.53
CA ALA A 501 -17.17 -27.24 -18.29
C ALA A 501 -17.87 -26.47 -17.17
N THR A 502 -19.21 -26.37 -17.23
CA THR A 502 -19.99 -25.71 -16.19
C THR A 502 -21.17 -26.53 -15.71
N GLY A 503 -21.43 -26.48 -14.40
CA GLY A 503 -22.49 -27.24 -13.75
C GLY A 503 -23.38 -26.37 -12.86
N PRO A 504 -24.64 -26.78 -12.60
CA PRO A 504 -25.47 -26.10 -11.61
C PRO A 504 -24.98 -26.42 -10.18
N VAL A 505 -25.01 -25.42 -9.30
CA VAL A 505 -24.77 -25.58 -7.87
C VAL A 505 -26.11 -25.52 -7.15
N ALA A 506 -26.42 -26.55 -6.35
CA ALA A 506 -27.68 -26.62 -5.62
C ALA A 506 -27.91 -25.39 -4.74
N ASN A 507 -29.13 -24.84 -4.78
CA ASN A 507 -29.52 -23.70 -3.97
C ASN A 507 -29.31 -23.99 -2.46
N GLY A 508 -28.79 -23.01 -1.72
CA GLY A 508 -28.45 -23.14 -0.31
C GLY A 508 -27.15 -23.89 -0.02
N ARG A 509 -26.53 -24.55 -1.01
CA ARG A 509 -25.26 -25.27 -0.83
C ARG A 509 -24.15 -24.32 -0.41
N ARG A 510 -23.34 -24.71 0.55
CA ARG A 510 -22.23 -23.88 1.04
C ARG A 510 -21.09 -23.87 0.02
N VAL A 511 -20.65 -22.67 -0.33
CA VAL A 511 -19.45 -22.37 -1.11
C VAL A 511 -18.39 -21.87 -0.14
N ASN A 512 -17.23 -22.50 -0.10
CA ASN A 512 -16.14 -22.14 0.80
C ASN A 512 -14.96 -21.56 0.03
N ARG A 513 -14.19 -20.70 0.68
CA ARG A 513 -12.87 -20.32 0.20
C ARG A 513 -11.93 -21.51 0.30
N VAL A 514 -11.26 -21.87 -0.79
CA VAL A 514 -10.29 -22.99 -0.83
C VAL A 514 -8.87 -22.57 -1.18
N ALA A 515 -8.70 -21.35 -1.72
CA ALA A 515 -7.38 -20.73 -1.89
C ALA A 515 -7.26 -19.48 -1.00
N ALA A 516 -6.07 -19.24 -0.46
CA ALA A 516 -5.74 -17.92 0.08
C ALA A 516 -5.92 -16.87 -1.03
N ILE A 517 -6.64 -15.80 -0.74
CA ILE A 517 -6.89 -14.66 -1.63
C ILE A 517 -6.24 -13.42 -1.03
N ALA A 518 -6.00 -12.39 -1.84
CA ALA A 518 -5.53 -11.09 -1.37
C ALA A 518 -6.34 -10.64 -0.14
N ALA A 519 -5.65 -10.03 0.83
CA ALA A 519 -6.15 -9.76 2.20
C ALA A 519 -7.49 -8.98 2.25
N ASP A 520 -7.87 -8.34 1.16
CA ASP A 520 -9.04 -7.46 1.05
C ASP A 520 -10.37 -8.21 0.93
N ILE A 521 -10.35 -9.51 0.59
CA ILE A 521 -11.56 -10.31 0.44
C ILE A 521 -11.77 -11.15 1.70
N LYS A 522 -12.37 -10.55 2.73
CA LYS A 522 -12.60 -11.14 4.08
C LYS A 522 -13.66 -12.27 4.12
N SER A 523 -13.99 -12.89 3.00
CA SER A 523 -15.04 -13.92 2.96
C SER A 523 -14.50 -15.32 3.17
N THR A 524 -15.09 -16.04 4.12
CA THR A 524 -14.85 -17.48 4.33
C THR A 524 -15.72 -18.36 3.41
N GLY A 525 -16.65 -17.78 2.65
CA GLY A 525 -17.58 -18.52 1.80
C GLY A 525 -18.93 -17.80 1.61
N TRP A 526 -19.95 -18.49 1.09
CA TRP A 526 -21.36 -18.08 1.06
C TRP A 526 -22.29 -19.28 0.83
N ARG A 527 -23.60 -19.06 0.78
CA ARG A 527 -24.55 -20.07 0.30
C ARG A 527 -24.92 -19.75 -1.14
N ALA A 528 -24.81 -20.75 -2.00
CA ALA A 528 -25.24 -20.68 -3.39
C ALA A 528 -26.74 -20.30 -3.44
N GLN A 529 -27.10 -19.52 -4.46
CA GLN A 529 -28.49 -19.18 -4.78
C GLN A 529 -28.98 -20.01 -5.96
N ALA A 530 -30.27 -19.86 -6.29
CA ALA A 530 -30.81 -20.33 -7.56
C ALA A 530 -29.90 -19.89 -8.72
N ASP A 531 -29.63 -20.82 -9.63
CA ASP A 531 -28.79 -20.64 -10.83
C ASP A 531 -27.31 -20.30 -10.57
N THR A 532 -26.80 -20.51 -9.36
CA THR A 532 -25.35 -20.49 -9.14
C THR A 532 -24.71 -21.59 -9.98
N ARG A 533 -23.58 -21.27 -10.63
CA ARG A 533 -22.84 -22.18 -11.51
C ARG A 533 -21.49 -22.51 -10.88
N SER A 534 -21.02 -23.72 -11.11
CA SER A 534 -19.60 -24.07 -10.97
C SER A 534 -18.96 -24.08 -12.36
N ALA A 535 -17.66 -23.80 -12.40
CA ALA A 535 -16.83 -23.91 -13.58
C ALA A 535 -15.61 -24.77 -13.25
N ARG A 536 -15.20 -25.59 -14.22
CA ARG A 536 -13.96 -26.34 -14.19
C ARG A 536 -13.27 -26.14 -15.53
N CYS A 537 -12.02 -25.70 -15.51
CA CYS A 537 -11.21 -25.58 -16.72
C CYS A 537 -9.93 -26.41 -16.61
N SER A 538 -9.43 -26.93 -17.74
CA SER A 538 -8.18 -27.70 -17.82
C SER A 538 -6.96 -26.91 -17.33
N ALA A 539 -6.99 -25.59 -17.45
CA ALA A 539 -6.06 -24.67 -16.81
C ALA A 539 -6.87 -23.74 -15.91
N GLY A 540 -6.63 -23.75 -14.60
CA GLY A 540 -7.31 -22.84 -13.69
C GLY A 540 -7.13 -23.22 -12.23
N ARG A 541 -7.06 -22.21 -11.37
CA ARG A 541 -6.99 -22.36 -9.91
C ARG A 541 -8.35 -22.08 -9.30
N VAL A 542 -8.88 -23.03 -8.54
CA VAL A 542 -10.14 -22.84 -7.81
C VAL A 542 -9.89 -21.92 -6.61
N VAL A 543 -10.70 -20.87 -6.51
CA VAL A 543 -10.63 -19.89 -5.42
C VAL A 543 -11.75 -20.13 -4.41
N PHE A 544 -12.97 -20.33 -4.91
CA PHE A 544 -14.14 -20.67 -4.11
C PHE A 544 -14.82 -21.91 -4.69
N SER A 545 -15.17 -22.85 -3.83
CA SER A 545 -15.61 -24.19 -4.21
C SER A 545 -16.87 -24.56 -3.42
N PRO A 546 -17.89 -25.20 -4.03
CA PRO A 546 -18.90 -25.90 -3.25
C PRO A 546 -18.23 -26.91 -2.32
N ALA A 547 -18.76 -27.13 -1.11
CA ALA A 547 -18.27 -28.21 -0.25
C ALA A 547 -18.28 -29.54 -1.02
N ASP A 548 -17.18 -30.30 -0.96
CA ASP A 548 -17.03 -31.63 -1.56
C ASP A 548 -16.95 -31.68 -3.11
N SER A 549 -16.58 -30.60 -3.80
CA SER A 549 -16.35 -30.66 -5.25
C SER A 549 -14.92 -31.05 -5.62
N ASN A 550 -14.79 -32.00 -6.55
CA ASN A 550 -13.50 -32.45 -7.10
C ASN A 550 -13.02 -31.50 -8.21
N GLY A 551 -12.51 -30.33 -7.82
CA GLY A 551 -11.86 -29.38 -8.73
C GLY A 551 -12.81 -28.47 -9.51
N GLU A 552 -14.09 -28.40 -9.14
CA GLU A 552 -15.02 -27.41 -9.67
C GLU A 552 -15.11 -26.21 -8.73
N GLY A 553 -15.01 -25.00 -9.28
CA GLY A 553 -15.07 -23.75 -8.53
C GLY A 553 -16.28 -22.89 -8.90
N VAL A 554 -16.91 -22.25 -7.92
CA VAL A 554 -17.81 -21.10 -8.19
C VAL A 554 -17.00 -19.87 -8.58
N VAL A 555 -15.75 -19.78 -8.12
CA VAL A 555 -14.78 -18.79 -8.59
C VAL A 555 -13.51 -19.52 -9.01
N LEU A 556 -13.09 -19.33 -10.25
CA LEU A 556 -11.93 -19.96 -10.87
C LEU A 556 -11.06 -18.89 -11.53
N GLU A 557 -9.75 -18.92 -11.33
CA GLU A 557 -8.82 -18.02 -12.00
C GLU A 557 -8.02 -18.77 -13.07
N LEU A 558 -8.09 -18.28 -14.31
CA LEU A 558 -7.36 -18.81 -15.45
C LEU A 558 -6.08 -18.00 -15.67
N PRO A 559 -4.92 -18.66 -15.85
CA PRO A 559 -3.71 -17.96 -16.25
C PRO A 559 -3.82 -17.49 -17.71
N VAL A 560 -3.14 -16.38 -18.02
CA VAL A 560 -3.02 -15.86 -19.38
C VAL A 560 -1.61 -16.16 -19.92
N ILE A 561 -1.53 -16.96 -20.98
CA ILE A 561 -0.24 -17.37 -21.56
C ILE A 561 0.37 -16.22 -22.36
N GLY A 562 1.66 -15.97 -22.14
CA GLY A 562 2.39 -14.87 -22.78
C GLY A 562 1.98 -13.50 -22.25
N GLY A 563 1.19 -13.45 -21.17
CA GLY A 563 0.78 -12.21 -20.56
C GLY A 563 1.75 -11.66 -19.52
N ALA A 564 1.64 -10.36 -19.21
CA ALA A 564 2.44 -9.75 -18.14
C ALA A 564 2.10 -10.39 -16.78
N ALA A 565 3.05 -10.37 -15.84
CA ALA A 565 2.86 -10.94 -14.50
C ALA A 565 1.59 -10.37 -13.84
N GLY A 566 0.69 -11.26 -13.39
CA GLY A 566 -0.60 -10.88 -12.79
C GLY A 566 -1.79 -10.87 -13.73
N SER A 567 -1.61 -11.05 -15.05
CA SER A 567 -2.71 -11.17 -16.03
C SER A 567 -3.57 -12.39 -15.73
N VAL A 568 -4.85 -12.18 -15.42
CA VAL A 568 -5.78 -13.24 -15.01
C VAL A 568 -7.15 -13.03 -15.65
N VAL A 569 -7.79 -14.14 -16.01
CA VAL A 569 -9.23 -14.18 -16.31
C VAL A 569 -9.94 -14.91 -15.18
N ARG A 570 -10.84 -14.23 -14.47
CA ARG A 570 -11.58 -14.77 -13.33
C ARG A 570 -12.98 -15.17 -13.76
N LEU A 571 -13.35 -16.45 -13.64
CA LEU A 571 -14.71 -16.92 -13.85
C LEU A 571 -15.49 -16.84 -12.54
N ILE A 572 -16.71 -16.31 -12.58
CA ILE A 572 -17.61 -16.15 -11.44
C ILE A 572 -18.97 -16.75 -11.78
N GLY A 573 -19.29 -17.91 -11.20
CA GLY A 573 -20.56 -18.59 -11.41
C GLY A 573 -21.66 -18.14 -10.45
N TYR A 574 -21.91 -16.84 -10.34
CA TYR A 574 -22.97 -16.30 -9.48
C TYR A 574 -23.98 -15.51 -10.30
N ASN A 575 -25.28 -15.81 -10.14
CA ASN A 575 -26.35 -15.23 -10.97
C ASN A 575 -26.75 -13.80 -10.54
N PHE A 576 -26.22 -13.21 -9.47
CA PHE A 576 -26.58 -11.86 -8.97
C PHE A 576 -28.09 -11.59 -8.80
N ALA A 577 -28.96 -12.62 -8.87
CA ALA A 577 -30.41 -12.46 -8.88
C ALA A 577 -30.96 -11.88 -7.58
N SER A 578 -30.27 -12.10 -6.46
CA SER A 578 -30.58 -11.46 -5.16
C SER A 578 -30.01 -10.06 -4.98
N GLY A 579 -29.33 -9.51 -6.00
CA GLY A 579 -28.63 -8.23 -5.96
C GLY A 579 -27.11 -8.38 -6.05
N GLY A 580 -26.40 -7.31 -6.45
CA GLY A 580 -24.94 -7.27 -6.52
C GLY A 580 -24.24 -7.49 -5.18
N ARG A 581 -24.95 -7.24 -4.07
CA ARG A 581 -24.48 -7.42 -2.70
C ARG A 581 -24.76 -8.81 -2.13
N GLY A 582 -25.46 -9.67 -2.88
CA GLY A 582 -25.88 -11.01 -2.46
C GLY A 582 -26.70 -11.03 -1.15
N ASP A 583 -27.08 -12.24 -0.73
CA ASP A 583 -27.73 -12.45 0.57
C ASP A 583 -26.66 -12.35 1.69
N ASN A 584 -26.52 -11.14 2.26
CA ASN A 584 -25.58 -10.72 3.32
C ASN A 584 -24.08 -10.53 2.97
N ARG A 585 -23.63 -10.39 1.71
CA ARG A 585 -22.16 -10.50 1.44
C ARG A 585 -21.63 -9.58 0.32
N LYS A 586 -20.76 -8.64 0.72
CA LYS A 586 -19.89 -7.79 -0.14
C LYS A 586 -18.87 -8.49 -1.08
N PRO A 587 -18.42 -9.75 -0.91
CA PRO A 587 -17.21 -10.23 -1.56
C PRO A 587 -17.38 -10.53 -3.05
N LEU A 588 -18.59 -10.72 -3.59
CA LEU A 588 -18.77 -11.10 -5.00
C LEU A 588 -18.63 -9.91 -5.96
N SER A 589 -19.24 -8.76 -5.66
CA SER A 589 -18.97 -7.51 -6.37
C SER A 589 -17.51 -7.09 -6.21
N THR A 590 -16.92 -7.32 -5.02
CA THR A 590 -15.48 -7.10 -4.81
C THR A 590 -14.63 -8.02 -5.70
N LEU A 591 -14.94 -9.32 -5.74
CA LEU A 591 -14.25 -10.27 -6.61
C LEU A 591 -14.38 -9.92 -8.10
N ALA A 592 -15.52 -9.37 -8.52
CA ALA A 592 -15.73 -8.96 -9.90
C ALA A 592 -14.94 -7.70 -10.27
N SER A 593 -14.82 -6.74 -9.35
CA SER A 593 -14.25 -5.40 -9.61
C SER A 593 -12.78 -5.21 -9.18
N TYR A 594 -12.14 -6.23 -8.59
CA TYR A 594 -10.77 -6.11 -8.10
C TYR A 594 -9.71 -6.61 -9.10
N PRO A 595 -8.68 -5.80 -9.44
CA PRO A 595 -7.74 -6.08 -10.53
C PRO A 595 -6.67 -7.12 -10.17
N THR A 596 -6.37 -7.30 -8.90
CA THR A 596 -5.29 -8.18 -8.47
C THR A 596 -5.68 -9.65 -8.59
N SER A 597 -4.79 -10.45 -9.17
CA SER A 597 -4.90 -11.90 -9.17
C SER A 597 -4.58 -12.47 -7.79
N VAL A 598 -5.11 -13.66 -7.52
CA VAL A 598 -4.76 -14.46 -6.34
C VAL A 598 -3.46 -15.25 -6.59
N LEU A 599 -2.93 -15.20 -7.82
CA LEU A 599 -1.79 -15.99 -8.30
C LEU A 599 -0.42 -15.41 -7.97
N LEU A 600 -0.31 -14.29 -7.25
CA LEU A 600 0.98 -13.63 -6.97
C LEU A 600 1.72 -14.12 -5.71
N THR A 601 1.16 -15.10 -4.99
CA THR A 601 1.86 -15.73 -3.85
C THR A 601 1.78 -17.24 -3.95
N ALA A 602 2.73 -17.82 -4.67
CA ALA A 602 3.21 -19.19 -4.48
C ALA A 602 4.71 -19.18 -4.74
#